data_AF-A0A7V5H423-F1
#
_entry.id   AF-A0A7V5H423-F1
#
_cell.length_a   1.000
_cell.length_b   1.000
_cell.length_c   1.000
_cell.angle_alpha   90.00
_cell.angle_beta   90.00
_cell.angle_gamma   90.00
#
_symmetry.space_group_name_H-M   'P 1'
#
loop_
_entity.id
_entity.type
_entity.pdbx_description
1 polymer ?
#
loop_
_entity_poly.entity_id
_entity_poly.type
_entity_poly.pdbx_seq_one_letter_code
_entity_poly.pdbx_strand_id
1 'polypeptide(L)'
;MKANPTSLFLALMLTALVVVAGYLILSDPFSGAPLAQSGQTVIQHNQNHQAINLYLQNCAECHGAMGQGKGGNPTLQNTPFSLAEIEQIIRKGKGEMPSFPQFSPEELKSLSRLIKQF
;
A
#
# COMPACT_ATOMS: atom_id res chain seq x y z
N MET A 1 -12.59 14.17 66.07
CA MET A 1 -12.78 14.55 64.65
C MET A 1 -13.90 13.69 64.09
N LYS A 2 -15.12 14.21 63.98
CA LYS A 2 -16.31 13.43 63.60
C LYS A 2 -16.57 13.70 62.11
N ALA A 3 -16.13 12.79 61.24
CA ALA A 3 -16.35 12.93 59.81
C ALA A 3 -17.85 13.00 59.55
N ASN A 4 -18.29 14.06 58.88
CA ASN A 4 -19.67 14.26 58.47
C ASN A 4 -19.95 13.33 57.28
N PRO A 5 -21.05 12.56 57.31
CA PRO A 5 -21.34 11.56 56.29
C PRO A 5 -21.43 12.20 54.90
N THR A 6 -21.88 13.45 54.81
CA THR A 6 -21.95 14.24 53.57
C THR A 6 -20.59 14.48 52.91
N SER A 7 -19.52 14.71 53.70
CA SER A 7 -18.17 14.90 53.14
C SER A 7 -17.57 13.60 52.62
N LEU A 8 -17.94 12.45 53.19
CA LEU A 8 -17.48 11.14 52.72
C LEU A 8 -18.13 10.79 51.37
N PHE A 9 -19.44 11.03 51.22
CA PHE A 9 -20.14 10.82 49.95
C PHE A 9 -19.62 11.72 48.83
N LEU A 10 -19.35 12.99 49.13
CA LEU A 10 -18.83 13.93 48.13
C LEU A 10 -17.43 13.53 47.65
N ALA A 11 -16.57 13.10 48.56
CA ALA A 11 -15.22 12.62 48.22
C ALA A 11 -15.27 11.39 47.31
N LEU A 12 -16.13 10.41 47.61
CA LEU A 12 -16.28 9.19 46.81
C LEU A 12 -16.79 9.50 45.39
N MET A 13 -17.78 10.39 45.27
CA MET A 13 -18.30 10.83 43.97
C MET A 13 -17.23 11.51 43.13
N LEU A 14 -16.43 12.40 43.72
CA LEU A 14 -15.34 13.07 43.01
C LEU A 14 -14.26 12.09 42.55
N THR A 15 -13.87 11.12 43.40
CA THR A 15 -12.91 10.09 43.01
C THR A 15 -13.42 9.21 41.88
N ALA A 16 -14.71 8.82 41.91
CA ALA A 16 -15.33 8.04 40.84
C ALA A 16 -15.35 8.83 39.52
N LEU A 17 -15.61 10.13 39.57
CA LEU A 17 -15.65 11.00 38.40
C LEU A 17 -14.26 11.14 37.74
N VAL A 18 -13.20 11.28 38.56
CA VAL A 18 -11.82 11.32 38.06
C VAL A 18 -11.39 9.99 37.45
N VAL A 19 -11.76 8.86 38.06
CA VAL A 19 -11.43 7.52 37.54
C VAL A 19 -12.17 7.24 36.23
N VAL A 20 -13.45 7.59 36.13
CA VAL A 20 -14.24 7.41 34.89
C VAL A 20 -13.70 8.31 33.78
N ALA A 21 -13.41 9.58 34.07
CA ALA A 21 -12.81 10.48 33.08
C ALA A 21 -11.44 9.97 32.60
N GLY A 22 -10.58 9.51 33.51
CA GLY A 22 -9.29 8.93 33.17
C GLY A 22 -9.41 7.65 32.34
N TYR A 23 -10.35 6.77 32.66
CA TYR A 23 -10.61 5.55 31.88
C TYR A 23 -11.09 5.88 30.47
N LEU A 24 -12.02 6.84 30.31
CA LEU A 24 -12.49 7.26 29.00
C LEU A 24 -11.35 7.80 28.13
N ILE A 25 -10.52 8.70 28.67
CA ILE A 25 -9.37 9.29 27.97
C ILE A 25 -8.33 8.22 27.56
N LEU A 26 -8.09 7.21 28.42
CA LEU A 26 -7.13 6.14 28.14
C LEU A 26 -7.71 5.04 27.24
N SER A 27 -9.04 4.92 27.18
CA SER A 27 -9.74 3.90 26.40
C SER A 27 -10.06 4.34 24.97
N ASP A 28 -9.80 5.59 24.60
CA ASP A 28 -10.00 6.09 23.24
C ASP A 28 -9.12 5.29 22.26
N PRO A 29 -9.70 4.42 21.40
CA PRO A 29 -8.95 3.58 20.47
C PRO A 29 -8.35 4.38 19.29
N PHE A 30 -8.41 5.71 19.37
CA PHE A 30 -8.14 6.63 18.27
C PHE A 30 -6.87 7.48 18.46
N SER A 31 -6.01 7.15 19.43
CA SER A 31 -4.75 7.88 19.68
C SER A 31 -3.56 7.41 18.83
N GLY A 32 -3.79 6.81 17.65
CA GLY A 32 -2.73 6.09 16.93
C GLY A 32 -2.69 6.17 15.40
N ALA A 33 -3.47 7.03 14.73
CA ALA A 33 -3.39 7.16 13.27
C ALA A 33 -2.51 8.35 12.86
N PRO A 34 -1.32 8.14 12.24
CA PRO A 34 -0.57 9.24 11.65
C PRO A 34 -1.37 9.82 10.47
N LEU A 35 -1.70 11.11 10.53
CA LEU A 35 -2.39 11.88 9.47
C LEU A 35 -1.52 12.13 8.21
N ALA A 36 -0.56 11.25 7.91
CA ALA A 36 0.40 11.41 6.82
C ALA A 36 0.11 10.53 5.59
N GLN A 37 -1.11 9.98 5.45
CA GLN A 37 -1.44 9.01 4.39
C GLN A 37 -2.49 9.47 3.37
N SER A 38 -3.00 10.70 3.47
CA SER A 38 -3.93 11.25 2.48
C SER A 38 -3.29 11.56 1.12
N GLY A 39 -1.96 11.72 1.06
CA GLY A 39 -1.24 11.92 -0.20
C GLY A 39 -0.80 10.64 -0.91
N GLN A 40 -0.64 9.54 -0.18
CA GLN A 40 -0.11 8.28 -0.76
C GLN A 40 -1.19 7.47 -1.49
N THR A 41 -2.44 7.52 -1.06
CA THR A 41 -3.52 6.71 -1.65
C THR A 41 -3.95 7.21 -3.04
N VAL A 42 -4.02 8.52 -3.27
CA VAL A 42 -4.39 9.08 -4.59
C VAL A 42 -3.27 8.87 -5.62
N ILE A 43 -2.01 9.11 -5.24
CA ILE A 43 -0.87 8.94 -6.14
C ILE A 43 -0.66 7.46 -6.48
N GLN A 44 -0.75 6.56 -5.50
CA GLN A 44 -0.59 5.12 -5.74
C GLN A 44 -1.73 4.55 -6.60
N HIS A 45 -2.97 5.00 -6.40
CA HIS A 45 -4.11 4.56 -7.20
C HIS A 45 -3.95 4.97 -8.68
N ASN A 46 -3.61 6.23 -8.95
CA ASN A 46 -3.37 6.71 -10.31
C ASN A 46 -2.21 5.94 -10.99
N GLN A 47 -1.10 5.72 -10.25
CA GLN A 47 0.04 4.95 -10.76
C GLN A 47 -0.33 3.52 -11.15
N ASN A 48 -1.18 2.85 -10.38
CA ASN A 48 -1.65 1.50 -10.71
C ASN A 48 -2.46 1.50 -12.01
N HIS A 49 -3.40 2.44 -12.17
CA HIS A 49 -4.20 2.55 -13.39
C HIS A 49 -3.35 2.81 -14.64
N GLN A 50 -2.36 3.70 -14.51
CA GLN A 50 -1.42 4.00 -15.60
C GLN A 50 -0.56 2.77 -15.95
N ALA A 51 0.00 2.07 -14.96
CA ALA A 51 0.79 0.86 -15.18
C ALA A 51 -0.02 -0.26 -15.86
N ILE A 52 -1.28 -0.45 -15.45
CA ILE A 52 -2.18 -1.44 -16.07
C ILE A 52 -2.41 -1.10 -17.54
N ASN A 53 -2.70 0.17 -17.86
CA ASN A 53 -2.91 0.59 -19.24
C ASN A 53 -1.64 0.38 -20.09
N LEU A 54 -0.47 0.76 -19.58
CA LEU A 54 0.81 0.53 -20.25
C LEU A 54 1.06 -0.96 -20.48
N TYR A 55 0.80 -1.81 -19.48
CA TYR A 55 0.94 -3.25 -19.59
C TYR A 55 0.01 -3.84 -20.66
N LEU A 56 -1.26 -3.46 -20.64
CA LEU A 56 -2.25 -3.96 -21.60
C LEU A 56 -1.91 -3.55 -23.05
N GLN A 57 -1.36 -2.35 -23.24
CA GLN A 57 -1.01 -1.85 -24.58
C GLN A 57 0.30 -2.42 -25.13
N ASN A 58 1.27 -2.72 -24.27
CA ASN A 58 2.64 -3.02 -24.71
C ASN A 58 3.13 -4.42 -24.37
N CYS A 59 2.55 -5.08 -23.36
CA CYS A 59 3.07 -6.34 -22.82
C CYS A 59 2.08 -7.50 -22.97
N ALA A 60 0.78 -7.23 -22.83
CA ALA A 60 -0.25 -8.27 -22.76
C ALA A 60 -0.42 -9.09 -24.04
N GLU A 61 -0.03 -8.57 -25.21
CA GLU A 61 -0.11 -9.34 -26.47
C GLU A 61 0.78 -10.59 -26.42
N CYS A 62 1.95 -10.48 -25.78
CA CYS A 62 2.89 -11.59 -25.64
C CYS A 62 2.73 -12.29 -24.29
N HIS A 63 2.65 -11.53 -23.19
CA HIS A 63 2.64 -12.10 -21.84
C HIS A 63 1.23 -12.40 -21.30
N GLY A 64 0.17 -12.12 -22.06
CA GLY A 64 -1.21 -12.29 -21.64
C GLY A 64 -1.71 -11.20 -20.69
N ALA A 65 -3.02 -10.99 -20.62
CA ALA A 65 -3.64 -9.92 -19.82
C ALA A 65 -3.35 -10.01 -18.31
N MET A 66 -3.09 -11.21 -17.78
CA MET A 66 -2.78 -11.46 -16.37
C MET A 66 -1.37 -12.09 -16.20
N GLY A 67 -0.46 -11.82 -17.14
CA GLY A 67 0.90 -12.33 -17.08
C GLY A 67 1.05 -13.84 -17.28
N GLN A 68 0.01 -14.56 -17.70
CA GLN A 68 0.03 -16.03 -17.82
C GLN A 68 0.89 -16.57 -18.97
N GLY A 69 1.40 -15.70 -19.87
CA GLY A 69 2.06 -16.09 -21.11
C GLY A 69 1.08 -16.50 -22.22
N LYS A 70 1.54 -16.49 -23.47
CA LYS A 70 0.74 -16.87 -24.66
C LYS A 70 1.64 -17.37 -25.78
N GLY A 71 1.26 -18.49 -26.42
CA GLY A 71 1.87 -18.92 -27.70
C GLY A 71 3.39 -19.10 -27.67
N GLY A 72 3.95 -19.59 -26.56
CA GLY A 72 5.40 -19.76 -26.38
C GLY A 72 6.12 -18.58 -25.70
N ASN A 73 5.45 -17.44 -25.54
CA ASN A 73 5.98 -16.35 -24.71
C ASN A 73 5.90 -16.72 -23.22
N PRO A 74 6.90 -16.33 -22.41
CA PRO A 74 7.00 -16.76 -21.03
C PRO A 74 5.93 -16.12 -20.13
N THR A 75 5.57 -16.85 -19.08
CA THR A 75 4.76 -16.32 -17.98
C THR A 75 5.55 -15.30 -17.16
N LEU A 76 4.86 -14.26 -16.69
CA LEU A 76 5.34 -13.27 -15.75
C LEU A 76 4.89 -13.58 -14.31
N GLN A 77 3.95 -14.50 -14.12
CA GLN A 77 3.46 -14.88 -12.80
C GLN A 77 4.58 -15.47 -11.96
N ASN A 78 4.67 -15.04 -10.69
CA ASN A 78 5.69 -15.50 -9.74
C ASN A 78 7.12 -15.37 -10.28
N THR A 79 7.38 -14.34 -11.08
CA THR A 79 8.71 -14.14 -11.69
C THR A 79 9.82 -14.08 -10.63
N PRO A 80 10.96 -14.78 -10.83
CA PRO A 80 12.06 -14.76 -9.88
C PRO A 80 12.84 -13.43 -9.90
N PHE A 81 12.66 -12.60 -10.94
CA PHE A 81 13.38 -11.34 -11.08
C PHE A 81 12.97 -10.33 -10.01
N SER A 82 13.95 -9.58 -9.50
CA SER A 82 13.74 -8.40 -8.67
C SER A 82 13.14 -7.24 -9.48
N LEU A 83 12.62 -6.22 -8.80
CA LEU A 83 12.06 -5.04 -9.46
C LEU A 83 13.07 -4.37 -10.40
N ALA A 84 14.32 -4.19 -9.93
CA ALA A 84 15.38 -3.58 -10.72
C ALA A 84 15.74 -4.42 -11.96
N GLU A 85 15.77 -5.75 -11.83
CA GLU A 85 15.99 -6.64 -12.97
C GLU A 85 14.85 -6.56 -13.99
N ILE A 86 13.60 -6.51 -13.54
CA ILE A 86 12.44 -6.33 -14.42
C ILE A 86 12.57 -5.01 -15.19
N GLU A 87 12.91 -3.91 -14.51
CA GLU A 87 13.12 -2.60 -15.17
C GLU A 87 14.24 -2.65 -16.23
N GLN A 88 15.34 -3.33 -15.93
CA GLN A 88 16.43 -3.51 -16.89
C GLN A 88 16.02 -4.37 -18.08
N ILE A 89 15.29 -5.46 -17.85
CA ILE A 89 14.77 -6.35 -18.90
C ILE A 89 13.81 -5.58 -19.80
N ILE A 90 12.87 -4.81 -19.24
CA ILE A 90 11.96 -3.97 -20.05
C ILE A 90 12.76 -2.94 -20.86
N ARG A 91 13.72 -2.26 -20.24
CA ARG A 91 14.50 -1.20 -20.89
C ARG A 91 15.39 -1.72 -22.02
N LYS A 92 16.03 -2.89 -21.84
CA LYS A 92 17.05 -3.41 -22.76
C LYS A 92 16.58 -4.57 -23.64
N GLY A 93 15.43 -5.17 -23.34
CA GLY A 93 15.02 -6.44 -23.91
C GLY A 93 15.82 -7.62 -23.34
N LYS A 94 15.38 -8.83 -23.66
CA LYS A 94 16.06 -10.08 -23.27
C LYS A 94 15.67 -11.23 -24.21
N GLY A 95 16.65 -11.78 -24.93
CA GLY A 95 16.37 -12.78 -25.96
C GLY A 95 15.46 -12.19 -27.04
N GLU A 96 14.34 -12.86 -27.32
CA GLU A 96 13.32 -12.40 -28.28
C GLU A 96 12.45 -11.25 -27.74
N MET A 97 12.50 -10.94 -26.44
CA MET A 97 11.75 -9.81 -25.89
C MET A 97 12.40 -8.49 -26.34
N PRO A 98 11.67 -7.61 -27.07
CA PRO A 98 12.23 -6.35 -27.56
C PRO A 98 12.53 -5.37 -26.42
N SER A 99 13.36 -4.38 -26.70
CA SER A 99 13.64 -3.27 -25.78
C SER A 99 12.54 -2.21 -25.83
N PHE A 100 12.19 -1.64 -24.67
CA PHE A 100 11.25 -0.53 -24.54
C PHE A 100 11.95 0.71 -23.94
N PRO A 101 12.88 1.36 -24.67
CA PRO A 101 13.64 2.49 -24.16
C PRO A 101 12.80 3.77 -23.94
N GLN A 102 11.61 3.84 -24.55
CA GLN A 102 10.71 4.98 -24.49
C GLN A 102 10.08 5.22 -23.10
N PHE A 103 10.05 4.20 -22.23
CA PHE A 103 9.47 4.36 -20.91
C PHE A 103 10.38 5.19 -20.00
N SER A 104 9.75 6.14 -19.31
CA SER A 104 10.38 6.92 -18.24
C SER A 104 10.76 6.02 -17.05
N PRO A 105 11.71 6.46 -16.20
CA PRO A 105 12.06 5.74 -14.97
C PRO A 105 10.84 5.43 -14.07
N GLU A 106 9.90 6.37 -13.98
CA GLU A 106 8.68 6.27 -13.17
C GLU A 106 7.70 5.22 -13.72
N GLU A 107 7.56 5.16 -15.05
CA GLU A 107 6.75 4.15 -15.73
C GLU A 107 7.36 2.75 -15.57
N LEU A 108 8.68 2.61 -15.75
CA LEU A 108 9.38 1.34 -15.52
C LEU A 108 9.20 0.84 -14.10
N LYS A 109 9.32 1.72 -13.11
CA LYS A 109 9.10 1.39 -11.70
C LYS A 109 7.66 0.99 -11.40
N SER A 110 6.70 1.56 -12.13
CA SER A 110 5.28 1.22 -11.94
C SER A 110 4.93 -0.10 -12.63
N LEU A 111 5.48 -0.36 -13.82
CA LEU A 111 5.38 -1.63 -14.53
C LEU A 111 6.06 -2.77 -13.75
N SER A 112 7.27 -2.56 -13.22
CA SER A 112 7.99 -3.59 -12.46
C SER A 112 7.23 -4.01 -11.20
N ARG A 113 6.63 -3.04 -10.49
CA ARG A 113 5.75 -3.30 -9.34
C ARG A 113 4.50 -4.06 -9.74
N LEU A 114 3.83 -3.68 -10.83
CA LEU A 114 2.64 -4.38 -11.33
C LEU A 114 2.98 -5.83 -11.72
N ILE A 115 4.05 -6.03 -12.47
CA ILE A 115 4.49 -7.37 -12.90
C ILE A 115 4.78 -8.28 -11.70
N LYS A 116 5.33 -7.71 -10.61
CA LYS A 116 5.61 -8.47 -9.39
C LYS A 116 4.35 -8.92 -8.63
N GLN A 117 3.18 -8.40 -8.99
CA GLN A 117 1.89 -8.77 -8.41
C GLN A 117 1.17 -9.89 -9.18
N PHE A 118 1.66 -10.28 -10.35
CA PHE A 118 1.18 -11.45 -11.08
C PHE A 118 1.70 -12.75 -10.44
#